data_AF-A0A961C9N0-F1
#
_entry.id   AF-A0A961C9N0-F1
#
_cell.length_a   1.000
_cell.length_b   1.000
_cell.length_c   1.000
_cell.angle_alpha   90.00
_cell.angle_beta   90.00
_cell.angle_gamma   90.00
#
_symmetry.space_group_name_H-M   'P 1'
#
loop_
_entity.id
_entity.type
_entity.pdbx_description
1 polymer ?
#
loop_
_entity_poly.entity_id
_entity_poly.type
_entity_poly.pdbx_seq_one_letter_code
_entity_poly.pdbx_strand_id
1 'polypeptide(L)'
;MTQAMERREGADAPDVNGPHRSSSNLLIDFWRSAVGKKWVMALSGVGLMGFVFAHMFGNLKMFMGRTAFDAYAEGLRSLLYPIMPHGWVLWAMRIGLIAMFAAHIVSAAQLTAMNRRARPIRYQSPRDYIAAN
;
A
#
# COMPACT_ATOMS: atom_id res chain seq x y z
N MET A 1 -41.95 22.20 57.45
CA MET A 1 -42.57 22.39 56.11
C MET A 1 -41.52 23.01 55.18
N THR A 2 -41.20 22.25 54.13
CA THR A 2 -40.71 22.70 52.81
C THR A 2 -39.45 23.59 52.73
N GLN A 3 -38.26 22.98 52.75
CA GLN A 3 -37.19 23.46 51.88
C GLN A 3 -37.44 22.88 50.48
N ALA A 4 -37.89 23.76 49.59
CA ALA A 4 -38.18 23.44 48.20
C ALA A 4 -36.87 23.25 47.43
N MET A 5 -36.74 22.06 46.85
CA MET A 5 -36.12 21.74 45.56
C MET A 5 -35.03 22.71 45.09
N GLU A 6 -33.80 22.41 45.49
CA GLU A 6 -32.59 22.86 44.82
C GLU A 6 -32.61 22.32 43.38
N ARG A 7 -32.96 23.20 42.45
CA ARG A 7 -32.96 22.98 41.01
C ARG A 7 -31.55 22.55 40.62
N ARG A 8 -31.39 21.30 40.16
CA ARG A 8 -30.14 20.81 39.58
C ARG A 8 -29.93 21.50 38.22
N GLU A 9 -29.35 22.69 38.25
CA GLU A 9 -28.82 23.38 37.09
C GLU A 9 -27.51 22.69 36.69
N GLY A 10 -27.60 21.71 35.79
CA GLY A 10 -26.41 21.00 35.33
C GLY A 10 -26.63 20.06 34.15
N ALA A 11 -27.77 20.15 33.46
CA ALA A 11 -28.10 19.28 32.34
C ALA A 11 -28.05 19.97 30.97
N ASP A 12 -27.38 21.12 30.86
CA ASP A 12 -27.02 21.68 29.55
C ASP A 12 -25.65 21.14 29.14
N ALA A 13 -25.64 19.85 28.77
CA ALA A 13 -24.54 19.33 27.96
C ALA A 13 -24.74 19.86 26.53
N PRO A 14 -23.77 20.57 25.93
CA PRO A 14 -23.86 20.94 24.52
C PRO A 14 -24.01 19.67 23.69
N ASP A 15 -24.87 19.70 22.68
CA ASP A 15 -25.11 18.58 21.77
C ASP A 15 -23.89 18.36 20.85
N VAL A 16 -22.85 17.73 21.38
CA VAL A 16 -21.55 17.55 20.68
C VAL A 16 -21.59 16.62 19.47
N ASN A 17 -22.77 16.16 19.04
CA ASN A 17 -22.90 15.22 17.92
C ASN A 17 -23.96 15.68 16.92
N GLY A 18 -23.65 16.76 16.19
CA GLY A 18 -24.33 17.04 14.92
C GLY A 18 -24.13 15.88 13.93
N PRO A 19 -25.09 15.56 13.06
CA PRO A 19 -25.00 14.43 12.15
C PRO A 19 -23.83 14.63 11.19
N HIS A 20 -22.73 13.91 11.43
CA HIS A 20 -21.57 13.93 10.53
C HIS A 20 -21.92 13.17 9.26
N ARG A 21 -22.52 13.88 8.29
CA ARG A 21 -22.70 13.37 6.94
C ARG A 21 -21.36 13.42 6.21
N SER A 22 -20.46 12.49 6.54
CA SER A 22 -19.29 12.24 5.70
C SER A 22 -19.73 11.39 4.51
N SER A 23 -20.18 12.05 3.45
CA SER A 23 -20.27 11.45 2.12
C SER A 23 -18.86 11.34 1.53
N SER A 24 -18.02 10.50 2.13
CA SER A 24 -16.68 10.22 1.63
C SER A 24 -16.69 8.88 0.91
N ASN A 25 -16.08 8.85 -0.27
CA ASN A 25 -15.95 7.65 -1.06
C ASN A 25 -15.18 6.60 -0.23
N LEU A 26 -15.84 5.52 0.19
CA LEU A 26 -15.26 4.47 1.06
C LEU A 26 -13.89 3.95 0.55
N LEU A 27 -13.73 3.90 -0.77
CA LEU A 27 -12.47 3.55 -1.45
C LEU A 27 -11.31 4.51 -1.12
N ILE A 28 -11.58 5.81 -1.08
CA ILE A 28 -10.57 6.85 -0.80
C ILE A 28 -10.20 6.82 0.69
N ASP A 29 -11.18 6.63 1.57
CA ASP A 29 -10.95 6.54 3.01
C ASP A 29 -10.16 5.27 3.36
N PHE A 30 -10.50 4.14 2.72
CA PHE A 30 -9.73 2.91 2.84
C PHE A 30 -8.29 3.11 2.39
N TRP A 31 -8.06 3.80 1.26
CA TRP A 31 -6.72 4.07 0.76
C TRP A 31 -5.92 5.05 1.63
N ARG A 32 -6.59 6.01 2.28
CA ARG A 32 -5.98 6.92 3.25
C ARG A 32 -5.59 6.23 4.55
N SER A 33 -6.28 5.14 4.90
CA SER A 33 -6.00 4.36 6.11
C SER A 33 -4.61 3.68 6.08
N ALA A 34 -4.03 3.46 7.25
CA ALA A 34 -2.78 2.70 7.38
C ALA A 34 -2.93 1.23 6.93
N VAL A 35 -4.14 0.68 7.05
CA VAL A 35 -4.45 -0.71 6.66
C VAL A 35 -4.43 -0.85 5.14
N GLY A 36 -5.11 0.05 4.42
CA GLY A 36 -5.12 0.05 2.95
C GLY A 36 -3.71 0.19 2.36
N LYS A 37 -2.88 1.07 2.92
CA LYS A 37 -1.48 1.24 2.48
C LYS A 37 -0.63 -0.02 2.68
N LYS A 38 -0.83 -0.74 3.78
CA LYS A 38 -0.15 -2.03 4.03
C LYS A 38 -0.57 -3.10 3.03
N TRP A 39 -1.86 -3.17 2.71
CA TRP A 39 -2.35 -4.08 1.66
C TRP A 39 -1.74 -3.77 0.30
N VAL A 40 -1.74 -2.48 -0.10
CA VAL A 40 -1.11 -2.06 -1.36
C VAL A 40 0.38 -2.40 -1.37
N MET A 41 1.11 -2.13 -0.28
CA MET A 41 2.53 -2.47 -0.14
C MET A 41 2.78 -3.98 -0.31
N ALA A 42 1.98 -4.82 0.37
CA ALA A 42 2.13 -6.27 0.34
C ALA A 42 1.81 -6.85 -1.03
N LEU A 43 0.65 -6.49 -1.61
CA LEU A 43 0.20 -7.01 -2.91
C LEU A 43 1.14 -6.59 -4.05
N SER A 44 1.55 -5.31 -4.07
CA SER A 44 2.53 -4.84 -5.06
C SER A 44 3.89 -5.52 -4.90
N GLY A 45 4.34 -5.77 -3.67
CA GLY A 45 5.58 -6.48 -3.39
C GLY A 45 5.56 -7.93 -3.89
N VAL A 46 4.47 -8.65 -3.63
CA VAL A 46 4.28 -10.03 -4.13
C VAL A 46 4.27 -10.07 -5.66
N GLY A 47 3.55 -9.15 -6.30
CA GLY A 47 3.51 -9.04 -7.76
C GLY A 47 4.89 -8.76 -8.38
N LEU A 48 5.62 -7.80 -7.82
CA LEU A 48 6.99 -7.48 -8.27
C LEU A 48 7.95 -8.65 -8.06
N MET A 49 7.83 -9.37 -6.94
CA MET A 49 8.64 -10.56 -6.68
C MET A 49 8.37 -11.66 -7.71
N GLY A 50 7.10 -11.93 -8.03
CA GLY A 50 6.73 -12.87 -9.09
C GLY A 50 7.32 -12.49 -10.45
N PHE A 51 7.31 -11.20 -10.78
CA PHE A 51 7.97 -10.70 -11.99
C PHE A 51 9.47 -10.93 -12.00
N VAL A 52 10.17 -10.70 -10.88
CA VAL A 52 11.61 -10.94 -10.78
C VAL A 52 11.93 -12.41 -11.10
N PHE A 53 11.18 -13.36 -10.53
CA PHE A 53 11.37 -14.78 -10.84
C PHE A 53 11.12 -15.11 -12.31
N ALA A 54 10.00 -14.65 -12.88
CA ALA A 54 9.69 -14.85 -14.29
C ALA A 54 10.76 -14.22 -15.20
N HIS A 55 11.25 -13.03 -14.84
CA HIS A 55 12.29 -12.33 -15.59
C HIS A 55 13.62 -13.08 -15.54
N MET A 56 14.02 -13.59 -14.37
CA MET A 56 15.21 -14.43 -14.25
C MET A 56 15.07 -15.69 -15.11
N PHE A 57 13.92 -16.38 -15.08
CA PHE A 57 13.67 -17.53 -15.95
C PHE A 57 13.79 -17.19 -17.44
N GLY A 58 13.23 -16.06 -17.86
CA GLY A 58 13.38 -15.56 -19.23
C GLY A 58 14.84 -15.28 -19.60
N ASN A 59 15.63 -14.73 -18.68
CA ASN A 59 17.05 -14.47 -18.91
C ASN A 59 17.86 -15.77 -18.97
N LEU A 60 17.50 -16.80 -18.20
CA LEU A 60 18.15 -18.10 -18.28
C LEU A 60 18.01 -18.74 -19.67
N LYS A 61 16.90 -18.50 -20.37
CA LYS A 61 16.68 -18.97 -21.76
C LYS A 61 17.71 -18.41 -22.74
N MET A 62 18.34 -17.28 -22.45
CA MET A 62 19.41 -16.71 -23.27
C MET A 62 20.61 -17.67 -23.39
N PHE A 63 20.89 -18.47 -22.35
CA PHE A 63 21.98 -19.45 -22.36
C PHE A 63 21.67 -20.73 -23.14
N MET A 64 20.42 -20.93 -23.58
CA MET A 64 20.00 -22.09 -24.38
C MET A 64 20.24 -21.90 -25.89
N GLY A 65 20.84 -20.78 -26.30
CA GLY A 65 21.11 -20.45 -27.70
C GLY A 65 20.03 -19.58 -28.35
N ARG A 66 20.38 -18.99 -29.50
CA ARG A 66 19.58 -17.95 -30.17
C ARG A 66 18.19 -18.45 -30.58
N THR A 67 18.10 -19.65 -31.14
CA THR A 67 16.84 -20.24 -31.62
C THR A 67 15.83 -20.46 -30.48
N ALA A 68 16.28 -20.98 -29.34
CA ALA A 68 15.42 -21.20 -28.17
C ALA A 68 14.94 -19.88 -27.55
N PHE A 69 15.80 -18.86 -27.56
CA PHE A 69 15.46 -17.53 -27.06
C PHE A 69 14.47 -16.80 -27.96
N ASP A 70 14.66 -16.84 -29.28
CA ASP A 70 13.78 -16.20 -30.25
C ASP A 70 12.39 -16.84 -30.25
N ALA A 71 12.32 -18.17 -30.16
CA ALA A 71 11.05 -18.90 -30.03
C ALA A 71 10.31 -18.53 -28.73
N TYR A 72 11.03 -18.38 -27.62
CA TYR A 72 10.44 -17.91 -26.36
C TYR A 72 9.90 -16.48 -26.50
N ALA A 73 10.68 -15.58 -27.09
CA ALA A 73 10.27 -14.18 -27.30
C ALA A 73 9.02 -14.08 -28.19
N GLU A 74 8.92 -14.90 -29.23
CA GLU A 74 7.74 -14.94 -30.09
C GLU A 74 6.50 -15.53 -29.39
N GLY A 75 6.69 -16.56 -28.57
CA GLY A 75 5.65 -17.09 -27.68
C GLY A 75 5.10 -16.04 -26.72
N LEU A 76 5.97 -15.16 -26.20
CA LEU A 76 5.56 -14.06 -25.33
C LEU A 76 4.76 -12.97 -26.06
N ARG A 77 5.06 -12.69 -27.33
CA ARG A 77 4.32 -11.70 -28.11
C ARG A 77 2.96 -12.24 -28.58
N SER A 78 2.87 -13.54 -28.82
CA SER A 78 1.64 -14.22 -29.24
C SER A 78 0.74 -14.66 -28.07
N LEU A 79 1.11 -14.32 -26.83
CA LEU A 79 0.35 -14.68 -25.64
C LEU A 79 -1.09 -14.13 -25.73
N LEU A 80 -2.09 -15.00 -25.51
CA LEU A 80 -3.51 -14.65 -25.57
C LEU A 80 -4.05 -14.24 -26.95
N TYR A 81 -3.34 -14.57 -28.03
CA TYR A 81 -3.87 -14.47 -29.40
C TYR A 81 -4.92 -15.57 -29.67
N PRO A 82 -6.08 -15.28 -30.32
CA PRO A 82 -6.50 -14.02 -30.92
C PRO A 82 -7.36 -13.10 -30.03
N ILE A 83 -7.53 -13.41 -28.74
CA ILE A 83 -8.35 -12.60 -27.80
C ILE A 83 -7.76 -11.19 -27.65
N MET A 84 -6.43 -11.08 -27.65
CA MET A 84 -5.70 -9.80 -27.63
C MET A 84 -4.76 -9.67 -28.85
N PRO A 85 -4.49 -8.44 -29.34
CA PRO A 85 -3.53 -8.21 -30.41
C PRO A 85 -2.11 -8.65 -30.04
N HIS A 86 -1.33 -9.03 -31.06
CA HIS A 86 0.06 -9.45 -30.90
C HIS A 86 0.89 -8.37 -30.17
N GLY A 87 1.62 -8.78 -29.16
CA GLY A 87 2.48 -7.94 -28.33
C GLY A 87 1.74 -7.06 -27.30
N TRP A 88 0.40 -6.97 -27.33
CA TRP A 88 -0.35 -6.10 -26.44
C TRP A 88 -0.28 -6.53 -24.97
N VAL A 89 -0.26 -7.84 -24.72
CA VAL A 89 -0.10 -8.39 -23.37
C VAL A 89 1.21 -7.92 -22.73
N LEU A 90 2.30 -7.85 -23.50
CA LEU A 90 3.60 -7.34 -23.00
C LEU A 90 3.51 -5.86 -22.62
N TRP A 91 2.77 -5.05 -23.38
CA TRP A 91 2.53 -3.65 -23.05
C TRP A 91 1.70 -3.49 -21.78
N ALA A 92 0.62 -4.28 -21.64
CA ALA A 92 -0.19 -4.30 -20.43
C ALA A 92 0.64 -4.70 -19.20
N MET A 93 1.46 -5.76 -19.30
CA MET A 93 2.38 -6.15 -18.24
C MET A 93 3.38 -5.02 -17.91
N ARG A 94 3.93 -4.33 -18.92
CA ARG A 94 4.87 -3.22 -18.70
C ARG A 94 4.24 -2.07 -17.92
N ILE A 95 3.06 -1.62 -18.34
CA ILE A 95 2.34 -0.54 -17.65
C ILE A 95 1.95 -1.00 -16.23
N GLY A 96 1.46 -2.23 -16.09
CA GLY A 96 1.10 -2.82 -14.81
C GLY A 96 2.28 -2.90 -13.84
N LEU A 97 3.47 -3.31 -14.31
CA LEU A 97 4.69 -3.37 -13.52
C LEU A 97 5.15 -1.99 -13.06
N ILE A 98 5.13 -0.99 -13.95
CA ILE A 98 5.46 0.39 -13.60
C ILE A 98 4.50 0.90 -12.52
N ALA A 99 3.20 0.65 -12.67
CA ALA A 99 2.18 1.05 -11.71
C ALA A 99 2.39 0.35 -10.35
N MET A 100 2.62 -0.97 -10.34
CA MET A 100 2.91 -1.72 -9.11
C MET A 100 4.17 -1.22 -8.42
N PHE A 101 5.24 -0.97 -9.18
CA PHE A 101 6.50 -0.43 -8.66
C PHE A 101 6.30 0.93 -8.01
N ALA A 102 5.63 1.86 -8.70
CA ALA A 102 5.32 3.18 -8.14
C ALA A 102 4.45 3.08 -6.87
N ALA A 103 3.41 2.24 -6.89
CA ALA A 103 2.55 2.02 -5.73
C ALA A 103 3.31 1.43 -4.53
N HIS A 104 4.24 0.50 -4.78
CA HIS A 104 5.10 -0.08 -3.77
C HIS A 104 5.97 0.97 -3.09
N ILE A 105 6.69 1.78 -3.87
CA ILE A 105 7.57 2.83 -3.34
C ILE A 105 6.79 3.90 -2.56
N VAL A 106 5.66 4.36 -3.10
CA VAL A 106 4.83 5.38 -2.45
C VAL A 106 4.28 4.84 -1.12
N SER A 107 3.75 3.62 -1.10
CA SER A 107 3.21 3.02 0.13
C SER A 107 4.31 2.78 1.18
N ALA A 108 5.49 2.32 0.78
CA ALA A 108 6.66 2.18 1.65
C ALA A 108 7.07 3.51 2.30
N ALA A 109 7.19 4.56 1.49
CA ALA A 109 7.59 5.89 1.95
C ALA A 109 6.56 6.48 2.92
N GLN A 110 5.27 6.40 2.58
CA GLN A 110 4.20 6.90 3.44
C GLN A 110 4.13 6.14 4.76
N LEU A 111 4.21 4.81 4.75
CA LEU A 111 4.15 4.01 5.98
C LEU A 111 5.37 4.26 6.86
N THR A 112 6.55 4.44 6.26
CA THR A 112 7.78 4.81 6.98
C THR A 112 7.64 6.19 7.63
N ALA A 113 7.13 7.19 6.90
CA ALA A 113 6.89 8.51 7.44
C ALA A 113 5.86 8.50 8.59
N MET A 114 4.78 7.75 8.44
CA MET A 114 3.76 7.57 9.49
C MET A 114 4.34 6.92 10.74
N ASN A 115 5.13 5.84 10.58
CA ASN A 115 5.78 5.16 11.69
C ASN A 115 6.79 6.07 12.42
N ARG A 116 7.49 6.95 11.70
CA ARG A 116 8.39 7.94 12.29
C ARG A 116 7.63 9.01 13.08
N ARG A 117 6.52 9.53 12.55
CA ARG A 117 5.68 10.54 13.24
C ARG A 117 5.00 9.98 14.48
N ALA A 118 4.64 8.71 14.47
CA ALA A 118 4.00 8.03 15.60
C ALA A 118 4.98 7.69 16.76
N ARG A 119 6.25 8.09 16.67
CA ARG A 119 7.27 7.88 17.72
C ARG A 119 7.58 9.18 18.49
N PRO A 120 6.83 9.51 19.56
CA PRO A 120 7.15 10.63 20.45
C PRO A 120 8.30 10.33 21.43
N ILE A 121 8.61 9.05 21.69
CA ILE A 121 9.66 8.63 22.63
C ILE A 121 10.70 7.81 21.88
N ARG A 122 11.99 8.14 22.05
CA ARG A 122 13.11 7.36 21.50
C ARG A 122 13.12 5.97 22.13
N TYR A 123 13.53 4.95 21.37
CA TYR A 123 13.68 3.58 21.89
C TYR A 123 14.60 3.62 23.12
N GLN A 124 14.10 3.22 24.29
CA GLN A 124 14.95 3.00 25.46
C GLN A 124 15.88 1.82 25.16
N SER A 125 17.15 2.14 24.98
CA SER A 125 18.23 1.15 24.93
C SER A 125 18.50 0.68 26.37
N PRO A 126 18.87 -0.59 26.62
CA PRO A 126 19.37 -1.01 27.94
C PRO A 126 20.60 -0.20 28.43
N ARG A 127 21.17 0.63 27.55
CA ARG A 127 22.18 1.63 27.86
C ARG A 127 21.59 3.03 27.65
N ASP A 128 20.63 3.41 28.48
CA ASP A 128 20.27 4.82 28.64
C ASP A 128 21.31 5.42 29.60
N TYR A 129 22.30 6.10 29.03
CA TYR A 129 23.26 6.86 29.81
C TYR A 129 22.55 8.10 30.34
N ILE A 130 22.29 8.15 31.65
CA ILE A 130 21.93 9.39 32.32
C ILE A 130 23.16 10.30 32.16
N ALA A 131 23.02 11.36 31.36
CA ALA A 131 24.05 12.38 31.28
C ALA A 131 24.16 13.04 32.66
N ALA A 132 25.16 12.62 33.43
CA ALA A 132 25.52 13.27 34.68
C ALA A 132 26.11 14.64 34.33
N ASN A 133 25.43 15.68 34.79
CA ASN A 133 25.86 17.08 34.73
C ASN A 133 26.70 17.42 35.96
#